data_AF-A0A2T4DCG1-F1
#
_entry.id   AF-A0A2T4DCG1-F1
#
_cell.length_a   1.000
_cell.length_b   1.000
_cell.length_c   1.000
_cell.angle_alpha   90.00
_cell.angle_beta   90.00
_cell.angle_gamma   90.00
#
_symmetry.space_group_name_H-M   'P 1'
#
loop_
_entity.id
_entity.type
_entity.pdbx_description
1 polymer ?
#
loop_
_entity_poly.entity_id
_entity_poly.type
_entity_poly.pdbx_seq_one_letter_code
_entity_poly.pdbx_strand_id
1 'polypeptide(L)'
;RQYPGGASNLTYQVDYGDRSYVLRRPPFGKIAKSAHDMLREAKVMRALKPVYPYVPNIIAICDDHDVLGCDFYVMERLKGIILRQDFPKDFELSEADTRKLCLNVIDKLVDLHRVDAKAAGLDKLGKGEGYVQRQIGGWSDRFRKARTDDVGDFEQVMSWLNDKMPDDIAQVVIHNDFRFDNVVLNPDNPFEVIGVLDWEMATIGDPLMDLGNSLAYWIEADDEGPFQMLRRQPTHRPGMLTRKEVVEYYMEQSGFKVDNFDFYEIYGLFRLAVIIQQIYYRFYHGQTKDKRFAAFGHAANYLEKRCQRLIAESSL
;
A
#
# COMPACT_ATOMS: atom_id res chain seq x y z
N ARG A 1 16.86 18.51 4.50
CA ARG A 1 15.46 19.00 4.73
C ARG A 1 14.53 17.81 4.94
N GLN A 2 13.68 17.79 5.98
CA GLN A 2 12.71 16.69 6.19
C GLN A 2 11.45 16.86 5.34
N TYR A 3 10.90 15.76 4.82
CA TYR A 3 9.58 15.74 4.20
C TYR A 3 8.47 15.55 5.25
N PRO A 4 7.33 16.26 5.15
CA PRO A 4 6.27 16.25 6.16
C PRO A 4 5.36 15.00 6.13
N GLY A 5 5.51 14.10 5.14
CA GLY A 5 4.53 13.05 4.83
C GLY A 5 4.86 11.62 5.29
N GLY A 6 6.07 11.34 5.78
CA GLY A 6 6.44 9.99 6.24
C GLY A 6 5.96 9.73 7.66
N ALA A 7 4.95 8.87 7.83
CA ALA A 7 4.41 8.54 9.15
C ALA A 7 5.13 7.36 9.84
N SER A 8 5.70 6.43 9.08
CA SER A 8 6.47 5.28 9.58
C SER A 8 7.95 5.62 9.73
N ASN A 9 8.63 5.90 8.62
CA ASN A 9 10.05 6.26 8.56
C ASN A 9 10.24 7.74 8.27
N LEU A 10 11.35 8.29 8.78
CA LEU A 10 11.70 9.68 8.54
C LEU A 10 12.44 9.78 7.21
N THR A 11 11.91 10.62 6.31
CA THR A 11 12.45 10.83 4.97
C THR A 11 13.00 12.25 4.86
N TYR A 12 14.26 12.36 4.42
CA TYR A 12 14.98 13.62 4.28
C TYR A 12 15.50 13.80 2.86
N GLN A 13 15.39 15.00 2.32
CA GLN A 13 16.22 15.42 1.20
C GLN A 13 17.61 15.80 1.72
N VAL A 14 18.65 15.26 1.07
CA VAL A 14 20.06 15.61 1.30
C VAL A 14 20.61 16.18 0.00
N ASP A 15 21.08 17.43 0.05
CA ASP A 15 21.70 18.10 -1.09
C ASP A 15 23.22 18.03 -0.95
N TYR A 16 23.91 17.63 -2.02
CA TYR A 16 25.37 17.52 -2.08
C TYR A 16 25.87 18.00 -3.43
N GLY A 17 26.45 19.21 -3.44
CA GLY A 17 26.75 19.93 -4.68
C GLY A 17 25.48 20.16 -5.49
N ASP A 18 25.53 19.86 -6.78
CA ASP A 18 24.40 20.04 -7.72
C ASP A 18 23.40 18.86 -7.71
N ARG A 19 23.58 17.88 -6.82
CA ARG A 19 22.74 16.68 -6.73
C ARG A 19 21.91 16.68 -5.45
N SER A 20 20.69 16.15 -5.57
CA SER A 20 19.82 15.90 -4.43
C SER A 20 19.56 14.40 -4.30
N TYR A 21 19.54 13.92 -3.06
CA TYR A 21 19.27 12.53 -2.70
C TYR A 21 18.15 12.46 -1.67
N VAL A 22 17.63 11.26 -1.45
CA VAL A 22 16.69 10.96 -0.36
C VAL A 22 17.35 10.04 0.64
N LEU A 23 17.39 10.46 1.90
CA LEU A 23 17.82 9.65 3.05
C LEU A 23 16.58 9.14 3.79
N ARG A 24 16.53 7.84 4.07
CA ARG A 24 15.50 7.22 4.91
C ARG A 24 16.13 6.56 6.12
N ARG A 25 15.54 6.81 7.28
CA ARG A 25 15.96 6.30 8.59
C ARG A 25 14.73 5.99 9.46
N PRO A 26 14.86 5.14 10.48
CA PRO A 26 13.76 4.90 11.40
C PRO A 26 13.46 6.14 12.28
N PRO A 27 12.29 6.21 12.93
CA PRO A 27 11.96 7.29 13.86
C PRO A 27 12.96 7.38 15.03
N PHE A 28 12.98 8.52 15.73
CA PHE A 28 13.81 8.65 16.94
C PHE A 28 13.20 7.85 18.10
N GLY A 29 14.05 7.28 18.97
CA GLY A 29 13.64 6.57 20.18
C GLY A 29 13.80 5.05 20.10
N LYS A 30 13.23 4.33 21.09
CA LYS A 30 13.27 2.87 21.12
C LYS A 30 12.32 2.30 20.09
N ILE A 31 12.90 1.60 19.11
CA ILE A 31 12.16 0.94 18.03
C ILE A 31 12.06 -0.55 18.35
N ALA A 32 10.91 -1.17 18.05
CA ALA A 32 10.77 -2.62 18.16
C ALA A 32 11.71 -3.33 17.15
N LYS A 33 12.39 -4.40 17.56
CA LYS A 33 13.48 -5.06 16.80
C LYS A 33 13.16 -5.47 15.34
N SER A 34 11.89 -5.59 14.97
CA SER A 34 11.46 -5.96 13.61
C SER A 34 10.69 -4.86 12.88
N ALA A 35 10.49 -3.71 13.52
CA ALA A 35 9.85 -2.55 12.91
C ALA A 35 10.93 -1.68 12.26
N HIS A 36 10.64 -1.10 11.10
CA HIS A 36 11.52 -0.15 10.41
C HIS A 36 12.88 -0.73 9.95
N ASP A 37 12.88 -1.93 9.36
CA ASP A 37 14.08 -2.56 8.80
C ASP A 37 14.52 -1.86 7.50
N MET A 38 15.31 -0.79 7.65
CA MET A 38 15.81 0.04 6.56
C MET A 38 16.73 -0.72 5.62
N LEU A 39 17.52 -1.66 6.16
CA LEU A 39 18.45 -2.44 5.37
C LEU A 39 17.72 -3.42 4.46
N ARG A 40 16.66 -4.07 4.96
CA ARG A 40 15.79 -4.94 4.16
C ARG A 40 15.15 -4.17 3.02
N GLU A 41 14.57 -3.00 3.30
CA GLU A 41 13.93 -2.17 2.27
C GLU A 41 14.92 -1.80 1.15
N ALA A 42 16.11 -1.32 1.51
CA ALA A 42 17.14 -0.97 0.53
C ALA A 42 17.65 -2.19 -0.26
N LYS A 43 17.79 -3.35 0.38
CA LYS A 43 18.17 -4.60 -0.31
C LYS A 43 17.11 -5.05 -1.32
N VAL A 44 15.82 -4.94 -0.98
CA VAL A 44 14.71 -5.23 -1.90
C VAL A 44 14.77 -4.34 -3.13
N MET A 45 14.84 -3.02 -2.94
CA MET A 45 14.94 -2.08 -4.06
C MET A 45 16.18 -2.33 -4.93
N ARG A 46 17.34 -2.60 -4.33
CA ARG A 46 18.57 -2.89 -5.07
C ARG A 46 18.45 -4.17 -5.92
N ALA A 47 17.81 -5.21 -5.39
CA ALA A 47 17.58 -6.45 -6.10
C ALA A 47 16.52 -6.32 -7.21
N LEU A 48 15.50 -5.48 -7.01
CA LEU A 48 14.45 -5.22 -8.00
C LEU A 48 14.93 -4.38 -9.18
N LYS A 49 15.78 -3.37 -8.98
CA LYS A 49 16.14 -2.38 -10.02
C LYS A 49 16.49 -2.98 -11.40
N PRO A 50 17.24 -4.10 -11.53
CA PRO A 50 17.57 -4.66 -12.85
C PRO A 50 16.39 -5.32 -13.58
N VAL A 51 15.36 -5.77 -12.84
CA VAL A 51 14.23 -6.56 -13.38
C VAL A 51 12.89 -5.81 -13.29
N TYR A 52 12.83 -4.77 -12.47
CA TYR A 52 11.71 -3.86 -12.28
C TYR A 52 12.29 -2.44 -12.07
N PRO A 53 12.50 -1.68 -13.17
CA PRO A 53 13.32 -0.46 -13.16
C PRO A 53 12.66 0.73 -12.44
N TYR A 54 11.40 0.59 -12.06
CA TYR A 54 10.59 1.63 -11.42
C TYR A 54 10.88 1.81 -9.93
N VAL A 55 11.91 1.18 -9.35
CA VAL A 55 12.37 1.51 -7.99
C VAL A 55 13.48 2.57 -8.02
N PRO A 56 13.62 3.41 -6.98
CA PRO A 56 14.78 4.29 -6.84
C PRO A 56 16.10 3.51 -6.79
N ASN A 57 17.14 4.01 -7.46
CA ASN A 57 18.52 3.57 -7.30
C ASN A 57 18.98 3.79 -5.85
N ILE A 58 19.44 2.72 -5.21
CA ILE A 58 20.09 2.81 -3.89
C ILE A 58 21.54 3.25 -4.05
N ILE A 59 21.86 4.43 -3.54
CA ILE A 59 23.19 5.04 -3.60
C ILE A 59 24.10 4.50 -2.50
N ALA A 60 23.59 4.41 -1.27
CA ALA A 60 24.34 3.91 -0.12
C ALA A 60 23.41 3.24 0.89
N ILE A 61 23.94 2.24 1.60
CA ILE A 61 23.32 1.62 2.76
C ILE A 61 24.35 1.72 3.88
N CYS A 62 23.94 2.09 5.09
CA CYS A 62 24.84 2.24 6.22
C CYS A 62 24.21 1.60 7.46
N ASP A 63 24.91 0.61 8.00
CA ASP A 63 24.65 -0.08 9.27
C ASP A 63 25.67 0.30 10.35
N ASP A 64 26.52 1.29 10.08
CA ASP A 64 27.44 1.88 11.05
C ASP A 64 26.71 2.94 11.88
N HIS A 65 26.39 2.57 13.12
CA HIS A 65 25.63 3.42 14.04
C HIS A 65 26.45 4.62 14.53
N ASP A 66 27.77 4.67 14.33
CA ASP A 66 28.56 5.86 14.66
C ASP A 66 28.26 7.03 13.70
N VAL A 67 27.69 6.76 12.51
CA VAL A 67 27.39 7.79 11.51
C VAL A 67 26.11 8.57 11.82
N LEU A 68 25.00 7.87 12.13
CA LEU A 68 23.68 8.49 12.40
C LEU A 68 22.90 7.86 13.56
N GLY A 69 23.52 6.97 14.34
CA GLY A 69 22.89 6.29 15.48
C GLY A 69 21.81 5.28 15.11
N CYS A 70 21.73 4.87 13.84
CA CYS A 70 20.76 3.90 13.34
C CYS A 70 21.16 3.39 11.95
N ASP A 71 20.54 2.28 11.54
CA ASP A 71 20.57 1.83 10.14
C ASP A 71 19.81 2.83 9.25
N PHE A 72 20.41 3.20 8.12
CA PHE A 72 19.79 4.08 7.14
C PHE A 72 20.27 3.77 5.73
N TYR A 73 19.57 4.34 4.74
CA TYR A 73 20.03 4.31 3.37
C TYR A 73 19.80 5.66 2.67
N VAL A 74 20.55 5.85 1.59
CA VAL A 74 20.44 6.98 0.68
C VAL A 74 20.08 6.44 -0.70
N MET A 75 19.07 7.02 -1.32
CA MET A 75 18.59 6.66 -2.65
C MET A 75 18.53 7.88 -3.57
N GLU A 76 18.39 7.62 -4.86
CA GLU A 76 18.15 8.67 -5.85
C GLU A 76 16.89 9.45 -5.50
N ARG A 77 16.93 10.76 -5.77
CA ARG A 77 15.74 11.60 -5.69
C ARG A 77 15.07 11.62 -7.06
N LEU A 78 13.92 10.96 -7.18
CA LEU A 78 13.05 11.10 -8.33
C LEU A 78 12.36 12.48 -8.30
N LYS A 79 12.55 13.28 -9.35
CA LYS A 79 11.89 14.57 -9.53
C LYS A 79 10.66 14.35 -10.40
N GLY A 80 9.51 14.14 -9.77
CA GLY A 80 8.27 13.92 -10.50
C GLY A 80 7.02 14.31 -9.74
N ILE A 81 5.88 13.99 -10.33
CA ILE A 81 4.54 14.29 -9.82
C ILE A 81 4.06 13.10 -8.99
N ILE A 82 3.56 13.34 -7.79
CA ILE A 82 2.91 12.33 -6.95
C ILE A 82 1.46 12.75 -6.79
N LEU A 83 0.55 11.88 -7.22
CA LEU A 83 -0.89 12.10 -7.09
C LEU A 83 -1.32 11.74 -5.67
N ARG A 84 -1.78 12.73 -4.91
CA ARG A 84 -2.32 12.54 -3.55
C ARG A 84 -3.83 12.46 -3.63
N GLN A 85 -4.54 12.90 -2.58
CA GLN A 85 -5.99 12.96 -2.57
C GLN A 85 -6.52 13.60 -3.87
N ASP A 86 -6.05 14.78 -4.21
CA ASP A 86 -6.39 15.48 -5.46
C ASP A 86 -5.17 15.58 -6.40
N PHE A 87 -5.44 15.88 -7.66
CA PHE A 87 -4.39 16.27 -8.60
C PHE A 87 -3.69 17.55 -8.13
N PRO A 88 -2.39 17.73 -8.41
CA PRO A 88 -1.71 18.98 -8.13
C PRO A 88 -2.41 20.16 -8.79
N LYS A 89 -2.27 21.34 -8.16
CA LYS A 89 -2.71 22.59 -8.79
C LYS A 89 -2.00 22.74 -10.14
N ASP A 90 -2.75 23.08 -11.19
CA ASP A 90 -2.28 23.23 -12.58
C ASP A 90 -1.98 21.89 -13.29
N PHE A 91 -2.38 20.75 -12.70
CA PHE A 91 -2.35 19.44 -13.33
C PHE A 91 -3.79 18.96 -13.60
N GLU A 92 -4.25 19.12 -14.83
CA GLU A 92 -5.55 18.60 -15.30
C GLU A 92 -5.34 17.72 -16.52
N LEU A 93 -6.10 16.63 -16.58
CA LEU A 93 -6.08 15.69 -17.69
C LEU A 93 -7.51 15.56 -18.24
N SER A 94 -7.62 15.27 -19.54
CA SER A 94 -8.90 14.84 -20.11
C SER A 94 -9.31 13.48 -19.52
N GLU A 95 -10.56 13.06 -19.69
CA GLU A 95 -11.00 11.72 -19.24
C GLU A 95 -10.19 10.61 -19.93
N ALA A 96 -9.92 10.77 -21.23
CA ALA A 96 -9.13 9.80 -22.00
C ALA A 96 -7.67 9.72 -21.49
N ASP A 97 -7.07 10.87 -21.17
CA ASP A 97 -5.73 10.93 -20.61
C ASP A 97 -5.68 10.38 -19.18
N THR A 98 -6.71 10.65 -18.38
CA THR A 98 -6.85 10.08 -17.03
C THR A 98 -6.96 8.56 -17.10
N ARG A 99 -7.72 8.02 -18.07
CA ARG A 99 -7.81 6.57 -18.30
C ARG A 99 -6.47 5.98 -18.69
N LYS A 100 -5.74 6.63 -19.60
CA LYS A 100 -4.40 6.21 -20.01
C LYS A 100 -3.42 6.19 -18.83
N LEU A 101 -3.43 7.23 -18.00
CA LEU A 101 -2.64 7.28 -16.77
C LEU A 101 -3.01 6.14 -15.81
N CYS A 102 -4.31 5.89 -15.61
CA CYS A 102 -4.82 4.82 -14.76
C CYS A 102 -4.29 3.45 -15.19
N LEU A 103 -4.43 3.11 -16.48
CA LEU A 103 -3.94 1.86 -17.06
C LEU A 103 -2.42 1.72 -16.89
N ASN A 104 -1.66 2.77 -17.21
CA ASN A 104 -0.19 2.74 -17.09
C ASN A 104 0.29 2.52 -15.66
N VAL A 105 -0.45 3.00 -14.65
CA VAL A 105 -0.16 2.74 -13.24
C VAL A 105 -0.46 1.28 -12.88
N ILE A 106 -1.60 0.73 -13.33
CA ILE A 106 -1.96 -0.67 -13.09
C ILE A 106 -0.97 -1.62 -13.77
N ASP A 107 -0.50 -1.28 -14.97
CA ASP A 107 0.54 -2.03 -15.67
C ASP A 107 1.82 -2.17 -14.84
N LYS A 108 2.17 -1.16 -14.03
CA LYS A 108 3.35 -1.27 -13.14
C LYS A 108 3.12 -2.27 -12.01
N LEU A 109 1.90 -2.41 -11.50
CA LEU A 109 1.57 -3.46 -10.55
C LEU A 109 1.63 -4.85 -11.21
N VAL A 110 1.11 -4.98 -12.44
CA VAL A 110 1.21 -6.22 -13.23
C VAL A 110 2.67 -6.59 -13.50
N ASP A 111 3.50 -5.62 -13.90
CA ASP A 111 4.93 -5.82 -14.14
C ASP A 111 5.65 -6.29 -12.88
N LEU A 112 5.32 -5.72 -11.71
CA LEU A 112 5.86 -6.16 -10.42
C LEU A 112 5.51 -7.62 -10.15
N HIS A 113 4.24 -7.99 -10.33
CA HIS A 113 3.75 -9.35 -10.06
C HIS A 113 4.27 -10.39 -11.07
N ARG A 114 4.90 -9.96 -12.17
CA ARG A 114 5.59 -10.84 -13.14
C ARG A 114 7.08 -11.03 -12.83
N VAL A 115 7.64 -10.33 -11.85
CA VAL A 115 9.06 -10.47 -11.48
C VAL A 115 9.33 -11.90 -11.01
N ASP A 116 10.31 -12.56 -11.64
CA ASP A 116 10.87 -13.81 -11.12
C ASP A 116 11.69 -13.52 -9.86
N ALA A 117 11.04 -13.73 -8.71
CA ALA A 117 11.64 -13.50 -7.39
C ALA A 117 12.93 -14.30 -7.20
N LYS A 118 13.03 -15.50 -7.75
CA LYS A 118 14.22 -16.35 -7.60
C LYS A 118 15.38 -15.82 -8.43
N ALA A 119 15.13 -15.46 -9.69
CA ALA A 119 16.14 -14.85 -10.55
C ALA A 119 16.63 -13.51 -9.99
N ALA A 120 15.76 -12.76 -9.31
CA ALA A 120 16.10 -11.51 -8.64
C ALA A 120 16.79 -11.69 -7.27
N GLY A 121 16.93 -12.92 -6.75
CA GLY A 121 17.49 -13.17 -5.41
C GLY A 121 16.58 -12.72 -4.25
N LEU A 122 15.27 -12.67 -4.48
CA LEU A 122 14.21 -12.25 -3.56
C LEU A 122 13.37 -13.43 -3.03
N ASP A 123 13.70 -14.67 -3.41
CA ASP A 123 12.96 -15.88 -3.01
C ASP A 123 12.86 -16.07 -1.48
N LYS A 124 13.81 -15.52 -0.73
CA LYS A 124 13.84 -15.56 0.74
C LYS A 124 13.12 -14.39 1.43
N LEU A 125 12.50 -13.48 0.68
CA LEU A 125 11.83 -12.31 1.25
C LEU A 125 10.52 -12.69 1.98
N GLY A 126 9.85 -13.76 1.55
CA GLY A 126 8.62 -14.28 2.17
C GLY A 126 8.85 -15.51 3.06
N LYS A 127 7.74 -16.13 3.48
CA LYS A 127 7.73 -17.34 4.33
C LYS A 127 7.27 -18.60 3.58
N GLY A 128 7.21 -18.55 2.25
CA GLY A 128 6.63 -19.60 1.40
C GLY A 128 5.10 -19.61 1.42
N GLU A 129 4.52 -20.72 0.97
CA GLU A 129 3.06 -20.95 0.85
C GLU A 129 2.29 -20.69 2.16
N GLY A 130 0.99 -20.42 2.05
CA GLY A 130 0.11 -20.06 3.15
C GLY A 130 0.15 -18.57 3.48
N TYR A 131 0.46 -17.72 2.50
CA TYR A 131 0.42 -16.26 2.66
C TYR A 131 -0.97 -15.78 3.05
N VAL A 132 -2.01 -16.24 2.35
CA VAL A 132 -3.41 -15.86 2.61
C VAL A 132 -3.79 -16.17 4.06
N GLN A 133 -3.61 -17.42 4.49
CA GLN A 133 -3.93 -17.84 5.86
C GLN A 133 -3.20 -17.00 6.92
N ARG A 134 -1.90 -16.73 6.72
CA ARG A 134 -1.11 -15.90 7.64
C ARG A 134 -1.61 -14.45 7.69
N GLN A 135 -2.03 -13.88 6.56
CA GLN A 135 -2.59 -12.54 6.55
C GLN A 135 -3.91 -12.49 7.31
N ILE A 136 -4.84 -13.42 7.06
CA ILE A 136 -6.13 -13.46 7.76
C ILE A 136 -5.91 -13.55 9.28
N GLY A 137 -5.18 -14.57 9.75
CA GLY A 137 -4.91 -14.71 11.18
C GLY A 137 -4.19 -13.50 11.78
N GLY A 138 -3.17 -12.98 11.09
CA GLY A 138 -2.38 -11.84 11.57
C GLY A 138 -3.16 -10.53 11.63
N TRP A 139 -4.07 -10.26 10.70
CA TRP A 139 -4.93 -9.06 10.74
C TRP A 139 -6.06 -9.20 11.76
N SER A 140 -6.65 -10.38 11.90
CA SER A 140 -7.63 -10.66 12.96
C SER A 140 -7.06 -10.45 14.36
N ASP A 141 -5.87 -11.00 14.63
CA ASP A 141 -5.20 -10.80 15.92
C ASP A 141 -4.86 -9.33 16.19
N ARG A 142 -4.45 -8.60 15.15
CA ARG A 142 -4.16 -7.16 15.24
C ARG A 142 -5.43 -6.35 15.56
N PHE A 143 -6.56 -6.69 14.95
CA PHE A 143 -7.83 -6.05 15.23
C PHE A 143 -8.26 -6.28 16.68
N ARG A 144 -8.30 -7.54 17.13
CA ARG A 144 -8.69 -7.89 18.51
C ARG A 144 -7.85 -7.17 19.56
N LYS A 145 -6.54 -7.02 19.31
CA LYS A 145 -5.61 -6.28 20.20
C LYS A 145 -5.82 -4.76 20.20
N ALA A 146 -6.40 -4.21 19.13
CA ALA A 146 -6.62 -2.77 18.96
C ALA A 146 -8.09 -2.36 19.11
N ARG A 147 -8.99 -3.30 19.42
CA ARG A 147 -10.41 -3.02 19.60
C ARG A 147 -10.62 -2.04 20.77
N THR A 148 -11.54 -1.11 20.58
CA THR A 148 -12.04 -0.18 21.60
C THR A 148 -13.54 -0.41 21.79
N ASP A 149 -14.10 0.03 22.92
CA ASP A 149 -15.49 -0.28 23.27
C ASP A 149 -16.54 0.40 22.37
N ASP A 150 -16.12 1.43 21.64
CA ASP A 150 -16.94 2.22 20.72
C ASP A 150 -16.83 1.77 19.24
N VAL A 151 -16.11 0.67 18.98
CA VAL A 151 -15.97 0.07 17.64
C VAL A 151 -16.50 -1.36 17.67
N GLY A 152 -17.18 -1.77 16.60
CA GLY A 152 -17.69 -3.13 16.44
C GLY A 152 -16.59 -4.19 16.51
N ASP A 153 -16.97 -5.44 16.74
CA ASP A 153 -16.01 -6.51 17.01
C ASP A 153 -15.40 -7.15 15.76
N PHE A 154 -15.94 -6.86 14.56
CA PHE A 154 -15.54 -7.46 13.29
C PHE A 154 -15.58 -9.00 13.26
N GLU A 155 -16.17 -9.68 14.25
CA GLU A 155 -16.07 -11.15 14.34
C GLU A 155 -16.79 -11.83 13.17
N GLN A 156 -17.91 -11.27 12.68
CA GLN A 156 -18.57 -11.77 11.48
C GLN A 156 -17.66 -11.68 10.23
N VAL A 157 -16.95 -10.56 10.07
CA VAL A 157 -16.04 -10.33 8.93
C VAL A 157 -14.82 -11.26 9.04
N MET A 158 -14.24 -11.38 10.23
CA MET A 158 -13.09 -12.25 10.48
C MET A 158 -13.44 -13.73 10.31
N SER A 159 -14.62 -14.17 10.77
CA SER A 159 -15.10 -15.55 10.55
C SER A 159 -15.30 -15.82 9.06
N TRP A 160 -15.99 -14.93 8.34
CA TRP A 160 -16.23 -15.12 6.92
C TRP A 160 -14.92 -15.18 6.12
N LEU A 161 -13.95 -14.29 6.41
CA LEU A 161 -12.63 -14.34 5.78
C LEU A 161 -11.88 -15.63 6.09
N ASN A 162 -11.94 -16.12 7.33
CA ASN A 162 -11.33 -17.39 7.69
C ASN A 162 -11.98 -18.57 6.95
N ASP A 163 -13.30 -18.55 6.79
CA ASP A 163 -14.06 -19.66 6.22
C ASP A 163 -14.02 -19.69 4.68
N LYS A 164 -13.83 -18.52 4.04
CA LYS A 164 -13.84 -18.35 2.57
C LYS A 164 -12.46 -18.13 1.95
N MET A 165 -11.39 -18.11 2.75
CA MET A 165 -10.06 -17.88 2.19
C MET A 165 -9.67 -18.97 1.18
N PRO A 166 -9.19 -18.59 -0.02
CA PRO A 166 -8.61 -19.53 -0.96
C PRO A 166 -7.18 -19.89 -0.54
N ASP A 167 -6.62 -20.90 -1.18
CA ASP A 167 -5.17 -21.12 -1.20
C ASP A 167 -4.47 -19.97 -1.96
N ASP A 168 -3.17 -19.81 -1.74
CA ASP A 168 -2.36 -18.83 -2.47
C ASP A 168 -2.44 -19.10 -3.98
N ILE A 169 -2.83 -18.10 -4.79
CA ILE A 169 -2.89 -18.26 -6.25
C ILE A 169 -1.48 -18.31 -6.87
N ALA A 170 -0.53 -17.62 -6.25
CA ALA A 170 0.87 -17.55 -6.64
C ALA A 170 1.71 -17.02 -5.47
N GLN A 171 3.04 -17.09 -5.64
CA GLN A 171 4.02 -16.49 -4.73
C GLN A 171 4.92 -15.56 -5.55
N VAL A 172 4.54 -14.28 -5.60
CA VAL A 172 5.26 -13.27 -6.39
C VAL A 172 5.74 -12.13 -5.50
N VAL A 173 6.63 -11.28 -6.01
CA VAL A 173 6.98 -10.05 -5.30
C VAL A 173 5.74 -9.16 -5.26
N ILE A 174 5.31 -8.78 -4.06
CA ILE A 174 4.18 -7.87 -3.84
C ILE A 174 4.65 -6.64 -3.07
N HIS A 175 4.00 -5.51 -3.30
CA HIS A 175 4.31 -4.23 -2.64
C HIS A 175 3.63 -4.11 -1.27
N ASN A 176 2.39 -4.62 -1.14
CA ASN A 176 1.47 -4.47 0.01
C ASN A 176 0.94 -3.05 0.29
N ASP A 177 1.35 -2.05 -0.49
CA ASP A 177 0.88 -0.66 -0.36
C ASP A 177 0.91 0.08 -1.71
N PHE A 178 0.58 -0.64 -2.81
CA PHE A 178 0.65 -0.06 -4.15
C PHE A 178 -0.51 0.93 -4.37
N ARG A 179 -0.19 2.21 -4.30
CA ARG A 179 -1.19 3.30 -4.38
C ARG A 179 -0.62 4.50 -5.11
N PHE A 180 -1.49 5.38 -5.59
CA PHE A 180 -1.06 6.57 -6.34
C PHE A 180 -0.13 7.51 -5.55
N ASP A 181 -0.26 7.55 -4.22
CA ASP A 181 0.61 8.36 -3.36
C ASP A 181 2.04 7.80 -3.22
N ASN A 182 2.26 6.56 -3.66
CA ASN A 182 3.55 5.88 -3.76
C ASN A 182 4.07 5.82 -5.21
N VAL A 183 3.34 6.37 -6.19
CA VAL A 183 3.75 6.38 -7.60
C VAL A 183 4.25 7.77 -7.99
N VAL A 184 5.39 7.80 -8.69
CA VAL A 184 6.02 9.02 -9.22
C VAL A 184 5.88 9.04 -10.74
N LEU A 185 5.23 10.08 -11.25
CA LEU A 185 5.03 10.32 -12.67
C LEU A 185 6.09 11.27 -13.23
N ASN A 186 6.45 11.09 -14.50
CA ASN A 186 7.32 12.02 -15.22
C ASN A 186 6.63 13.39 -15.35
N PRO A 187 7.27 14.50 -14.94
CA PRO A 187 6.69 15.83 -15.05
C PRO A 187 6.49 16.31 -16.49
N ASP A 188 7.27 15.80 -17.44
CA ASP A 188 7.20 16.17 -18.86
C ASP A 188 6.22 15.28 -19.64
N ASN A 189 5.91 14.09 -19.11
CA ASN A 189 4.97 13.13 -19.69
C ASN A 189 4.26 12.34 -18.57
N PRO A 190 3.12 12.81 -18.05
CA PRO A 190 2.51 12.23 -16.85
C PRO A 190 1.92 10.82 -17.05
N PHE A 191 1.93 10.30 -18.27
CA PHE A 191 1.58 8.91 -18.56
C PHE A 191 2.72 7.95 -18.22
N GLU A 192 3.94 8.45 -18.00
CA GLU A 192 5.09 7.62 -17.69
C GLU A 192 5.31 7.55 -16.17
N VAL A 193 5.21 6.34 -15.62
CA VAL A 193 5.65 6.07 -14.25
C VAL A 193 7.17 5.95 -14.23
N ILE A 194 7.82 6.81 -13.46
CA ILE A 194 9.28 6.83 -13.27
C ILE A 194 9.69 6.27 -11.91
N GLY A 195 8.74 5.99 -11.02
CA GLY A 195 9.02 5.52 -9.67
C GLY A 195 7.83 4.90 -8.96
N VAL A 196 8.11 3.88 -8.15
CA VAL A 196 7.27 3.30 -7.11
C VAL A 196 8.07 3.34 -5.83
N LEU A 197 7.50 3.95 -4.79
CA LEU A 197 8.12 4.28 -3.52
C LEU A 197 7.54 3.42 -2.39
N ASP A 198 8.21 3.46 -1.23
CA ASP A 198 7.75 2.86 0.03
C ASP A 198 7.65 1.33 0.03
N TRP A 199 8.81 0.68 -0.12
CA TRP A 199 8.96 -0.76 -0.21
C TRP A 199 9.04 -1.45 1.17
N GLU A 200 8.72 -0.75 2.26
CA GLU A 200 8.90 -1.26 3.62
C GLU A 200 8.08 -2.52 3.90
N MET A 201 6.92 -2.66 3.26
CA MET A 201 6.01 -3.80 3.40
C MET A 201 6.15 -4.86 2.31
N ALA A 202 7.05 -4.65 1.34
CA ALA A 202 7.20 -5.55 0.22
C ALA A 202 7.59 -6.95 0.68
N THR A 203 7.03 -8.00 0.10
CA THR A 203 7.29 -9.40 0.47
C THR A 203 7.09 -10.32 -0.73
N ILE A 204 7.33 -11.63 -0.57
CA ILE A 204 6.69 -12.63 -1.42
C ILE A 204 5.33 -12.99 -0.84
N GLY A 205 4.29 -12.98 -1.67
CA GLY A 205 2.94 -13.35 -1.28
C GLY A 205 1.97 -13.42 -2.45
N ASP A 206 0.69 -13.46 -2.11
CA ASP A 206 -0.41 -13.58 -3.07
C ASP A 206 -0.67 -12.23 -3.78
N PRO A 207 -0.63 -12.18 -5.13
CA PRO A 207 -0.81 -10.95 -5.89
C PRO A 207 -2.22 -10.36 -5.80
N LEU A 208 -3.25 -11.18 -5.57
CA LEU A 208 -4.64 -10.71 -5.48
C LEU A 208 -4.94 -10.11 -4.12
N MET A 209 -4.26 -10.56 -3.06
CA MET A 209 -4.25 -9.83 -1.80
C MET A 209 -3.59 -8.46 -1.93
N ASP A 210 -2.53 -8.32 -2.73
CA ASP A 210 -1.92 -7.01 -2.99
C ASP A 210 -2.85 -6.11 -3.81
N LEU A 211 -3.51 -6.66 -4.84
CA LEU A 211 -4.55 -5.94 -5.58
C LEU A 211 -5.71 -5.50 -4.67
N GLY A 212 -6.20 -6.39 -3.80
CA GLY A 212 -7.24 -6.08 -2.82
C GLY A 212 -6.82 -4.94 -1.86
N ASN A 213 -5.55 -4.92 -1.42
CA ASN A 213 -5.01 -3.83 -0.63
C ASN A 213 -5.07 -2.49 -1.37
N SER A 214 -4.68 -2.48 -2.65
CA SER A 214 -4.72 -1.28 -3.50
C SER A 214 -6.16 -0.78 -3.70
N LEU A 215 -7.09 -1.70 -3.94
CA LEU A 215 -8.51 -1.41 -4.18
C LEU A 215 -9.24 -0.91 -2.93
N ALA A 216 -8.78 -1.26 -1.73
CA ALA A 216 -9.34 -0.72 -0.48
C ALA A 216 -9.25 0.81 -0.38
N TYR A 217 -8.29 1.42 -1.08
CA TYR A 217 -8.14 2.88 -1.17
C TYR A 217 -8.74 3.44 -2.47
N TRP A 218 -9.33 2.60 -3.33
CA TRP A 218 -9.86 2.98 -4.62
C TRP A 218 -11.33 3.41 -4.49
N ILE A 219 -11.51 4.72 -4.43
CA ILE A 219 -12.81 5.35 -4.28
C ILE A 219 -13.31 5.78 -5.66
N GLU A 220 -14.53 5.37 -6.01
CA GLU A 220 -15.23 5.73 -7.23
C GLU A 220 -16.07 6.98 -7.02
N ALA A 221 -16.55 7.62 -8.09
CA ALA A 221 -17.30 8.89 -7.98
C ALA A 221 -18.68 8.74 -7.32
N ASP A 222 -19.27 7.56 -7.42
CA ASP A 222 -20.62 7.21 -6.96
C ASP A 222 -20.62 6.47 -5.61
N ASP A 223 -19.45 6.23 -5.02
CA ASP A 223 -19.37 5.69 -3.66
C ASP A 223 -20.08 6.58 -2.64
N GLU A 224 -20.67 5.96 -1.64
CA GLU A 224 -21.39 6.62 -0.55
C GLU A 224 -20.53 7.69 0.14
N GLY A 225 -21.15 8.79 0.55
CA GLY A 225 -20.48 9.94 1.19
C GLY A 225 -19.49 9.56 2.32
N PRO A 226 -19.81 8.66 3.25
CA PRO A 226 -18.85 8.24 4.27
C PRO A 226 -17.60 7.55 3.72
N PHE A 227 -17.71 6.78 2.63
CA PHE A 227 -16.53 6.17 2.00
C PHE A 227 -15.70 7.22 1.27
N GLN A 228 -16.34 8.17 0.57
CA GLN A 228 -15.66 9.31 -0.06
C GLN A 228 -14.77 10.11 0.91
N MET A 229 -15.15 10.18 2.19
CA MET A 229 -14.34 10.86 3.22
C MET A 229 -13.01 10.15 3.52
N LEU A 230 -12.83 8.90 3.10
CA LEU A 230 -11.59 8.13 3.26
C LEU A 230 -10.59 8.37 2.12
N ARG A 231 -10.92 9.23 1.15
CA ARG A 231 -10.12 9.45 -0.06
C ARG A 231 -8.70 9.90 0.23
N ARG A 232 -7.74 9.12 -0.30
CA ARG A 232 -6.30 9.42 -0.26
C ARG A 232 -5.66 9.55 -1.64
N GLN A 233 -6.40 9.19 -2.68
CA GLN A 233 -5.97 9.19 -4.07
C GLN A 233 -7.10 9.67 -4.99
N PRO A 234 -6.81 10.13 -6.22
CA PRO A 234 -7.79 10.82 -7.06
C PRO A 234 -8.57 9.84 -7.94
N THR A 235 -8.85 8.63 -7.45
CA THR A 235 -9.48 7.52 -8.22
C THR A 235 -10.94 7.78 -8.58
N HIS A 236 -11.59 8.74 -7.93
CA HIS A 236 -12.95 9.22 -8.25
C HIS A 236 -13.02 10.12 -9.50
N ARG A 237 -11.88 10.54 -10.07
CA ARG A 237 -11.85 11.48 -11.20
C ARG A 237 -12.41 10.81 -12.46
N PRO A 238 -13.12 11.58 -13.32
CA PRO A 238 -13.56 11.08 -14.63
C PRO A 238 -12.41 10.48 -15.44
N GLY A 239 -12.64 9.29 -16.02
CA GLY A 239 -11.64 8.52 -16.77
C GLY A 239 -10.89 7.46 -15.96
N MET A 240 -10.85 7.55 -14.63
CA MET A 240 -10.35 6.45 -13.79
C MET A 240 -11.23 5.21 -13.94
N LEU A 241 -10.61 4.03 -13.87
CA LEU A 241 -11.35 2.76 -13.86
C LEU A 241 -12.17 2.61 -12.58
N THR A 242 -13.34 1.98 -12.68
CA THR A 242 -14.05 1.39 -11.53
C THR A 242 -13.22 0.24 -10.95
N ARG A 243 -13.43 -0.13 -9.68
CA ARG A 243 -12.78 -1.28 -9.04
C ARG A 243 -13.00 -2.55 -9.85
N LYS A 244 -14.20 -2.74 -10.39
CA LYS A 244 -14.54 -3.87 -11.26
C LYS A 244 -13.68 -3.87 -12.54
N GLU A 245 -13.60 -2.74 -13.24
CA GLU A 245 -12.74 -2.63 -14.43
C GLU A 245 -11.26 -2.82 -14.09
N VAL A 246 -10.78 -2.36 -12.92
CA VAL A 246 -9.39 -2.60 -12.47
C VAL A 246 -9.15 -4.10 -12.31
N VAL A 247 -10.06 -4.83 -11.65
CA VAL A 247 -9.94 -6.29 -11.48
C VAL A 247 -9.95 -6.98 -12.84
N GLU A 248 -10.91 -6.68 -13.70
CA GLU A 248 -11.01 -7.28 -15.05
C GLU A 248 -9.74 -7.06 -15.87
N TYR A 249 -9.28 -5.81 -15.94
CA TYR A 249 -8.07 -5.44 -16.66
C TYR A 249 -6.83 -6.10 -16.05
N TYR A 250 -6.69 -6.09 -14.72
CA TYR A 250 -5.55 -6.70 -14.04
C TYR A 250 -5.51 -8.22 -14.29
N MET A 251 -6.64 -8.93 -14.24
CA MET A 251 -6.68 -10.37 -14.50
C MET A 251 -6.32 -10.68 -15.95
N GLU A 252 -6.84 -9.89 -16.90
CA GLU A 252 -6.49 -10.01 -18.33
C GLU A 252 -4.98 -9.83 -18.54
N GLN A 253 -4.38 -8.78 -17.98
CA GLN A 253 -2.96 -8.50 -18.18
C GLN A 253 -2.08 -9.47 -17.39
N SER A 254 -2.38 -9.76 -16.13
CA SER A 254 -1.53 -10.64 -15.31
C SER A 254 -1.62 -12.12 -15.70
N GLY A 255 -2.75 -12.56 -16.28
CA GLY A 255 -3.02 -13.95 -16.58
C GLY A 255 -3.45 -14.79 -15.37
N PHE A 256 -3.57 -14.18 -14.18
CA PHE A 256 -4.16 -14.83 -13.02
C PHE A 256 -5.67 -15.03 -13.22
N LYS A 257 -6.22 -16.08 -12.61
CA LYS A 257 -7.63 -16.45 -12.74
C LYS A 257 -8.22 -16.75 -11.37
N VAL A 258 -9.31 -16.07 -11.05
CA VAL A 258 -10.16 -16.40 -9.92
C VAL A 258 -11.62 -16.26 -10.35
N ASP A 259 -12.47 -17.18 -9.89
CA ASP A 259 -13.89 -17.17 -10.23
C ASP A 259 -14.65 -16.03 -9.54
N ASN A 260 -14.19 -15.63 -8.34
CA ASN A 260 -14.81 -14.59 -7.54
C ASN A 260 -13.73 -13.77 -6.80
N PHE A 261 -13.79 -12.43 -6.91
CA PHE A 261 -12.84 -11.50 -6.28
C PHE A 261 -13.31 -10.95 -4.91
N ASP A 262 -14.55 -11.20 -4.50
CA ASP A 262 -15.19 -10.66 -3.29
C ASP A 262 -14.32 -10.89 -2.04
N PHE A 263 -13.70 -12.08 -1.93
CA PHE A 263 -12.79 -12.39 -0.83
C PHE A 263 -11.65 -11.36 -0.70
N TYR A 264 -11.00 -11.02 -1.81
CA TYR A 264 -9.86 -10.10 -1.82
C TYR A 264 -10.29 -8.64 -1.60
N GLU A 265 -11.46 -8.24 -2.10
CA GLU A 265 -12.05 -6.93 -1.82
C GLU A 265 -12.37 -6.78 -0.33
N ILE A 266 -13.09 -7.74 0.25
CA ILE A 266 -13.46 -7.73 1.67
C ILE A 266 -12.20 -7.79 2.55
N TYR A 267 -11.20 -8.59 2.17
CA TYR A 267 -9.90 -8.64 2.85
C TYR A 267 -9.21 -7.26 2.82
N GLY A 268 -9.15 -6.61 1.66
CA GLY A 268 -8.53 -5.29 1.51
C GLY A 268 -9.19 -4.25 2.42
N LEU A 269 -10.52 -4.19 2.42
CA LEU A 269 -11.31 -3.30 3.28
C LEU A 269 -11.13 -3.63 4.77
N PHE A 270 -11.13 -4.91 5.14
CA PHE A 270 -10.87 -5.35 6.51
C PHE A 270 -9.49 -4.90 6.96
N ARG A 271 -8.44 -5.15 6.15
CA ARG A 271 -7.08 -4.72 6.46
C ARG A 271 -7.00 -3.20 6.64
N LEU A 272 -7.63 -2.42 5.76
CA LEU A 272 -7.71 -0.96 5.91
C LEU A 272 -8.37 -0.57 7.24
N ALA A 273 -9.48 -1.24 7.60
CA ALA A 273 -10.16 -1.01 8.86
C ALA A 273 -9.25 -1.31 10.07
N VAL A 274 -8.46 -2.41 10.03
CA VAL A 274 -7.50 -2.72 11.10
C VAL A 274 -6.42 -1.64 11.21
N ILE A 275 -5.88 -1.13 10.10
CA ILE A 275 -4.87 -0.06 10.12
C ILE A 275 -5.45 1.21 10.75
N ILE A 276 -6.65 1.62 10.32
CA ILE A 276 -7.39 2.76 10.87
C ILE A 276 -7.64 2.55 12.37
N GLN A 277 -8.09 1.36 12.77
CA GLN A 277 -8.39 1.02 14.15
C GLN A 277 -7.14 1.04 15.03
N GLN A 278 -5.99 0.56 14.55
CA GLN A 278 -4.73 0.63 15.30
C GLN A 278 -4.29 2.08 15.55
N ILE A 279 -4.53 2.98 14.61
CA ILE A 279 -4.28 4.41 14.79
C ILE A 279 -5.30 5.00 15.79
N TYR A 280 -6.58 4.65 15.65
CA TYR A 280 -7.65 5.10 16.53
C TYR A 280 -7.43 4.66 17.98
N TYR A 281 -7.03 3.41 18.21
CA TYR A 281 -6.73 2.86 19.53
C TYR A 281 -5.75 3.75 20.31
N ARG A 282 -4.70 4.25 19.64
CA ARG A 282 -3.72 5.16 20.25
C ARG A 282 -4.35 6.52 20.60
N PHE A 283 -5.25 7.02 19.76
CA PHE A 283 -5.98 8.27 20.03
C PHE A 283 -6.96 8.09 21.20
N TYR A 284 -7.76 7.03 21.18
CA TYR A 284 -8.75 6.69 22.21
C TYR A 284 -8.12 6.60 23.61
N HIS A 285 -6.94 5.97 23.72
CA HIS A 285 -6.19 5.86 24.98
C HIS A 285 -5.29 7.07 25.29
N GLY A 286 -5.39 8.17 24.54
CA GLY A 286 -4.62 9.40 24.77
C GLY A 286 -3.11 9.30 24.50
N GLN A 287 -2.66 8.23 23.83
CA GLN A 287 -1.25 8.03 23.43
C GLN A 287 -0.85 8.96 22.28
N THR A 288 -1.82 9.45 21.51
CA THR A 288 -1.66 10.57 20.57
C THR A 288 -2.79 11.57 20.77
N LYS A 289 -2.50 12.86 20.54
CA LYS A 289 -3.47 13.96 20.65
C LYS A 289 -3.86 14.55 19.29
N ASP A 290 -3.49 13.89 18.21
CA ASP A 290 -3.80 14.35 16.86
C ASP A 290 -5.30 14.23 16.57
N LYS A 291 -5.98 15.38 16.51
CA LYS A 291 -7.43 15.46 16.31
C LYS A 291 -7.90 14.85 14.99
N ARG A 292 -7.00 14.68 14.00
CA ARG A 292 -7.33 14.01 12.73
C ARG A 292 -7.75 12.55 12.92
N PHE A 293 -7.29 11.91 13.99
CA PHE A 293 -7.60 10.51 14.28
C PHE A 293 -8.92 10.32 15.04
N ALA A 294 -9.56 11.39 15.53
CA ALA A 294 -10.82 11.28 16.27
C ALA A 294 -11.95 10.64 15.44
N ALA A 295 -11.96 10.88 14.13
CA ALA A 295 -12.96 10.32 13.23
C ALA A 295 -12.71 8.84 12.86
N PHE A 296 -11.57 8.26 13.26
CA PHE A 296 -11.16 6.94 12.79
C PHE A 296 -12.00 5.80 13.39
N GLY A 297 -12.56 5.96 14.59
CA GLY A 297 -13.53 5.00 15.14
C GLY A 297 -14.81 4.93 14.29
N HIS A 298 -15.32 6.08 13.84
CA HIS A 298 -16.46 6.11 12.91
C HIS A 298 -16.11 5.50 11.56
N ALA A 299 -14.92 5.75 11.03
CA ALA A 299 -14.43 5.13 9.80
C ALA A 299 -14.32 3.60 9.92
N ALA A 300 -13.79 3.08 11.03
CA ALA A 300 -13.71 1.64 11.27
C ALA A 300 -15.10 0.99 11.30
N ASN A 301 -16.04 1.57 12.06
CA ASN A 301 -17.44 1.09 12.09
C ASN A 301 -18.13 1.16 10.73
N TYR A 302 -17.82 2.17 9.90
CA TYR A 302 -18.35 2.23 8.54
C TYR A 302 -17.80 1.10 7.66
N LEU A 303 -16.49 0.85 7.71
CA LEU A 303 -15.85 -0.22 6.95
C LEU A 303 -16.36 -1.60 7.35
N GLU A 304 -16.64 -1.83 8.64
CA GLU A 304 -17.29 -3.07 9.11
C GLU A 304 -18.62 -3.29 8.41
N LYS A 305 -19.50 -2.27 8.44
CA LYS A 305 -20.83 -2.34 7.81
C LYS A 305 -20.72 -2.52 6.30
N ARG A 306 -19.71 -1.92 5.66
CA ARG A 306 -19.47 -2.12 4.22
C ARG A 306 -19.07 -3.56 3.95
N CYS A 307 -18.12 -4.12 4.70
CA CYS A 307 -17.75 -5.53 4.59
C CYS A 307 -18.96 -6.45 4.80
N GLN A 308 -19.81 -6.19 5.79
CA GLN A 308 -21.03 -6.99 6.04
C GLN A 308 -22.02 -6.95 4.89
N ARG A 309 -22.18 -5.80 4.21
CA ARG A 309 -23.02 -5.70 3.00
C ARG A 309 -22.45 -6.53 1.86
N LEU A 310 -21.14 -6.38 1.58
CA LEU A 310 -20.45 -7.16 0.55
C LEU A 310 -20.52 -8.67 0.84
N ILE A 311 -20.36 -9.08 2.11
CA ILE A 311 -20.53 -10.47 2.53
C ILE A 311 -21.94 -10.99 2.22
N ALA A 312 -22.97 -10.18 2.46
CA ALA A 312 -24.36 -10.57 2.19
C ALA A 312 -24.70 -10.65 0.69
N GLU A 313 -23.99 -9.89 -0.14
CA GLU A 313 -24.13 -9.87 -1.60
C GLU A 313 -23.21 -10.90 -2.29
N SER A 314 -22.19 -11.37 -1.60
CA SER A 314 -21.19 -12.29 -2.14
C SER A 314 -21.79 -13.63 -2.53
N SER A 315 -21.26 -14.20 -3.62
CA SER A 315 -21.64 -15.54 -4.08
C SER A 315 -20.75 -16.67 -3.52
N LEU A 316 -19.82 -16.37 -2.62
CA LEU A 316 -18.87 -17.33 -2.03
C LEU A 316 -19.43 -18.20 -0.92
#